data_AF-A0A8T7GKS0-F1
#
_entry.id   AF-A0A8T7GKS0-F1
#
_cell.length_a   1.000
_cell.length_b   1.000
_cell.length_c   1.000
_cell.angle_alpha   90.00
_cell.angle_beta   90.00
_cell.angle_gamma   90.00
#
_symmetry.space_group_name_H-M   'P 1'
#
loop_
_entity.id
_entity.type
_entity.pdbx_description
1 polymer ?
#
loop_
_entity_poly.entity_id
_entity_poly.type
_entity_poly.pdbx_seq_one_letter_code
_entity_poly.pdbx_strand_id
1 'polypeptide(L)'
;MYRGYTRIAQQLVEAMRSIAPGEAPRVAEALRSGDRLDLAAVYAAGFQRLLSTLLEWEEHCPGRPDRRSREPCRSIERFLDEVARDVGVAAYFNLEIKRLLTRLHMDFSPVAAAPRWMLTFASRYELDLAGALTSLDPVEQVVRAPYYLALMNVVDAFARRMVDLYSQRESDVAAAMASYVYYEIVEPLASMVLPLEVLLEVEAGRGQAGLEEAYRVYADAVVRLLYRSVGLADGGEAAGARHGRGRAEARG
;
A
#
# COMPACT_ATOMS: atom_id res chain seq x y z
N MET A 1 -7.19 -19.34 -11.31
CA MET A 1 -6.83 -18.19 -10.45
C MET A 1 -7.94 -17.86 -9.43
N TYR A 2 -9.22 -17.78 -9.83
CA TYR A 2 -10.34 -17.40 -8.94
C TYR A 2 -10.56 -18.20 -7.64
N ARG A 3 -10.28 -19.51 -7.60
CA ARG A 3 -10.51 -20.34 -6.39
C ARG A 3 -9.65 -19.95 -5.17
N GLY A 4 -8.47 -19.35 -5.40
CA GLY A 4 -7.59 -18.91 -4.32
C GLY A 4 -8.12 -17.67 -3.60
N TYR A 5 -8.65 -16.71 -4.37
CA TYR A 5 -9.20 -15.45 -3.85
C TYR A 5 -10.46 -15.68 -3.02
N THR A 6 -11.33 -16.62 -3.42
CA THR A 6 -12.52 -16.99 -2.64
C THR A 6 -12.16 -17.51 -1.25
N ARG A 7 -11.06 -18.25 -1.11
CA ARG A 7 -10.63 -18.80 0.19
C ARG A 7 -10.09 -17.71 1.12
N ILE A 8 -9.30 -16.78 0.59
CA ILE A 8 -8.72 -15.65 1.34
C ILE A 8 -9.84 -14.75 1.88
N ALA A 9 -10.80 -14.43 1.00
CA ALA A 9 -12.03 -13.73 1.33
C ALA A 9 -12.81 -14.39 2.47
N GLN A 10 -13.02 -15.71 2.38
CA GLN A 10 -13.74 -16.48 3.39
C GLN A 10 -13.06 -16.43 4.76
N GLN A 11 -11.73 -16.52 4.79
CA GLN A 11 -10.96 -16.46 6.04
C GLN A 11 -11.14 -15.11 6.76
N LEU A 12 -11.13 -13.99 6.04
CA LEU A 12 -11.38 -12.68 6.66
C LEU A 12 -12.81 -12.57 7.19
N VAL A 13 -13.79 -13.07 6.44
CA VAL A 13 -15.20 -13.09 6.88
C VAL A 13 -15.38 -13.98 8.12
N GLU A 14 -14.74 -15.15 8.14
CA GLU A 14 -14.72 -16.03 9.31
C GLU A 14 -14.08 -15.34 10.51
N ALA A 15 -12.95 -14.64 10.31
CA ALA A 15 -12.31 -13.85 11.34
C ALA A 15 -13.26 -12.80 11.90
N MET A 16 -13.87 -11.97 11.05
CA MET A 16 -14.85 -10.96 11.46
C MET A 16 -16.01 -11.54 12.26
N ARG A 17 -16.58 -12.67 11.80
CA ARG A 17 -17.71 -13.32 12.48
C ARG A 17 -17.33 -13.99 13.79
N SER A 18 -16.06 -14.33 13.96
CA SER A 18 -15.52 -14.91 15.20
C SER A 18 -15.20 -13.87 16.28
N ILE A 19 -15.17 -12.57 15.94
CA ILE A 19 -14.95 -11.49 16.90
C ILE A 19 -16.12 -11.44 17.87
N ALA A 20 -15.82 -11.57 19.17
CA ALA A 20 -16.84 -11.49 20.20
C ALA A 20 -17.43 -10.06 20.25
N PRO A 21 -18.72 -9.88 20.58
CA PRO A 21 -19.34 -8.55 20.64
C PRO A 21 -18.60 -7.55 21.54
N GLY A 22 -17.97 -8.02 22.63
CA GLY A 22 -17.16 -7.19 23.53
C GLY A 22 -15.80 -6.77 22.96
N GLU A 23 -15.34 -7.38 21.87
CA GLU A 23 -14.07 -7.09 21.20
C GLU A 23 -14.20 -6.12 20.03
N ALA A 24 -15.39 -6.00 19.44
CA ALA A 24 -15.65 -5.07 18.33
C ALA A 24 -15.30 -3.58 18.66
N PRO A 25 -15.57 -3.05 19.88
CA PRO A 25 -15.11 -1.71 20.24
C PRO A 25 -13.58 -1.57 20.30
N ARG A 26 -12.86 -2.66 20.63
CA ARG A 26 -11.38 -2.65 20.65
C ARG A 26 -10.81 -2.54 19.25
N VAL A 27 -11.46 -3.15 18.25
CA VAL A 27 -11.10 -3.00 16.83
C VAL A 27 -11.22 -1.54 16.40
N ALA A 28 -12.35 -0.90 16.71
CA ALA A 28 -12.58 0.50 16.36
C ALA A 28 -11.56 1.44 17.05
N GLU A 29 -11.27 1.21 18.33
CA GLU A 29 -10.26 1.97 19.07
C GLU A 29 -8.85 1.81 18.46
N ALA A 30 -8.46 0.57 18.15
CA ALA A 30 -7.16 0.28 17.54
C ALA A 30 -7.01 1.00 16.19
N LEU A 31 -8.08 1.06 15.39
CA LEU A 31 -8.08 1.79 14.12
C LEU A 31 -8.02 3.31 14.31
N ARG A 32 -8.70 3.85 15.33
CA ARG A 32 -8.71 5.28 15.64
C ARG A 32 -7.36 5.81 16.12
N SER A 33 -6.54 4.97 16.77
CA SER A 33 -5.19 5.35 17.22
C SER A 33 -4.31 5.87 16.09
N GLY A 34 -4.46 5.33 14.88
CA GLY A 34 -3.71 5.74 13.70
C GLY A 34 -2.24 5.30 13.67
N ASP A 35 -1.75 4.55 14.66
CA ASP A 35 -0.33 4.13 14.75
C ASP A 35 0.17 3.42 13.47
N ARG A 36 -0.73 2.64 12.86
CA ARG A 36 -0.47 1.89 11.63
C ARG A 36 -0.50 2.74 10.36
N LEU A 37 -1.13 3.92 10.41
CA LEU A 37 -1.22 4.83 9.27
C LEU A 37 0.13 5.47 8.94
N ASP A 38 0.93 5.80 9.96
CA ASP A 38 2.29 6.33 9.77
C ASP A 38 3.17 5.30 9.06
N LEU A 39 3.13 4.04 9.53
CA LEU A 39 3.87 2.95 8.91
C LEU A 39 3.39 2.68 7.48
N ALA A 40 2.07 2.70 7.23
CA ALA A 40 1.52 2.56 5.87
C ALA A 40 2.00 3.69 4.95
N ALA A 41 2.05 4.93 5.44
CA ALA A 41 2.55 6.07 4.68
C ALA A 41 4.04 5.92 4.33
N VAL A 42 4.85 5.40 5.26
CA VAL A 42 6.27 5.09 5.01
C VAL A 42 6.42 4.03 3.91
N TYR A 43 5.61 2.97 3.94
CA TYR A 43 5.63 1.95 2.88
C TYR A 43 5.21 2.51 1.52
N ALA A 44 4.14 3.32 1.48
CA ALA A 44 3.68 3.97 0.25
C ALA A 44 4.78 4.86 -0.34
N ALA A 45 5.34 5.75 0.47
CA ALA A 45 6.40 6.67 0.06
C ALA A 45 7.67 5.91 -0.38
N GLY A 46 8.04 4.85 0.34
CA GLY A 46 9.16 3.99 -0.01
C GLY A 46 8.98 3.32 -1.38
N PHE A 47 7.79 2.78 -1.65
CA PHE A 47 7.47 2.16 -2.94
C PHE A 47 7.54 3.18 -4.07
N GLN A 48 6.89 4.33 -3.89
CA GLN A 48 6.91 5.42 -4.87
C GLN A 48 8.33 5.88 -5.18
N ARG A 49 9.14 6.08 -4.13
CA ARG A 49 10.53 6.50 -4.28
C ARG A 49 11.36 5.47 -5.04
N LEU A 50 11.25 4.18 -4.70
CA LEU A 50 11.98 3.11 -5.40
C LEU A 50 11.59 3.04 -6.87
N LEU A 51 10.28 3.05 -7.17
CA LEU A 51 9.80 2.96 -8.54
C LEU A 51 10.18 4.19 -9.37
N SER A 52 9.98 5.41 -8.86
CA SER A 52 10.41 6.63 -9.55
C SER A 52 11.91 6.64 -9.82
N THR A 53 12.72 6.25 -8.84
CA THR A 53 14.19 6.24 -9.00
C THR A 53 14.63 5.22 -10.05
N LEU A 54 14.00 4.04 -10.08
CA LEU A 54 14.24 3.04 -11.13
C LEU A 54 13.89 3.60 -12.51
N LEU A 55 12.70 4.18 -12.66
CA LEU A 55 12.22 4.66 -13.97
C LEU A 55 13.00 5.87 -14.47
N GLU A 56 13.37 6.81 -13.59
CA GLU A 56 14.27 7.92 -13.91
C GLU A 56 15.64 7.40 -14.38
N TRP A 57 16.16 6.35 -13.75
CA TRP A 57 17.42 5.74 -14.18
C TRP A 57 17.29 5.10 -15.55
N GLU A 58 16.27 4.26 -15.78
CA GLU A 58 16.05 3.59 -17.07
C GLU A 58 15.82 4.60 -18.22
N GLU A 59 15.16 5.71 -17.93
CA GLU A 59 14.90 6.78 -18.91
C GLU A 59 16.19 7.51 -19.33
N HIS A 60 17.17 7.67 -18.43
CA HIS A 60 18.26 8.63 -18.62
C HIS A 60 19.66 8.01 -18.73
N CYS A 61 19.88 6.81 -18.22
CA CYS A 61 21.24 6.30 -17.95
C CYS A 61 21.73 5.17 -18.89
N PRO A 62 20.92 4.18 -19.30
CA PRO A 62 21.37 3.10 -20.17
C PRO A 62 21.93 3.61 -21.52
N GLY A 63 23.08 3.05 -21.93
CA GLY A 63 23.64 3.28 -23.28
C GLY A 63 24.14 4.70 -23.58
N ARG A 64 24.18 5.61 -22.59
CA ARG A 64 24.65 7.00 -22.78
C ARG A 64 26.15 7.15 -22.47
N PRO A 65 26.93 7.79 -23.36
CA PRO A 65 28.36 7.98 -23.15
C PRO A 65 28.69 8.91 -21.96
N ASP A 66 27.78 9.80 -21.58
CA ASP A 66 27.92 10.78 -20.50
C ASP A 66 27.18 10.40 -19.20
N ARG A 67 26.73 9.15 -19.05
CA ARG A 67 25.91 8.72 -17.89
C ARG A 67 26.57 9.00 -16.55
N ARG A 68 27.89 8.84 -16.44
CA ARG A 68 28.65 9.06 -15.20
C ARG A 68 28.72 10.54 -14.76
N SER A 69 28.40 11.47 -15.68
CA SER A 69 28.37 12.91 -15.41
C SER A 69 26.96 13.47 -15.20
N ARG A 70 25.89 12.72 -15.49
CA ARG A 70 24.51 13.15 -15.28
C ARG A 70 23.99 12.75 -13.91
N GLU A 71 23.41 13.69 -13.18
CA GLU A 71 22.40 13.36 -12.17
C GLU A 71 21.10 13.04 -12.90
N PRO A 72 20.37 11.95 -12.60
CA PRO A 72 20.40 11.07 -11.41
C PRO A 72 21.31 9.83 -11.50
N CYS A 73 21.88 9.53 -12.68
CA CYS A 73 22.67 8.32 -12.94
C CYS A 73 23.84 8.15 -11.98
N ARG A 74 24.61 9.23 -11.78
CA ARG A 74 25.79 9.23 -10.92
C ARG A 74 25.44 8.96 -9.46
N SER A 75 24.38 9.56 -8.94
CA SER A 75 23.96 9.34 -7.55
C SER A 75 23.51 7.90 -7.33
N ILE A 76 22.78 7.31 -8.28
CA ILE A 76 22.27 5.93 -8.17
C ILE A 76 23.43 4.93 -8.31
N GLU A 77 24.31 5.09 -9.29
CA GLU A 77 25.48 4.21 -9.47
C GLU A 77 26.39 4.24 -8.22
N ARG A 78 26.68 5.42 -7.67
CA ARG A 78 27.50 5.54 -6.44
C ARG A 78 26.88 4.82 -5.25
N PHE A 79 25.58 5.01 -5.05
CA PHE A 79 24.85 4.31 -3.99
C PHE A 79 24.93 2.79 -4.16
N LEU A 80 24.78 2.30 -5.39
CA LEU A 80 24.86 0.85 -5.66
C LEU A 80 26.27 0.28 -5.52
N ASP A 81 27.31 1.05 -5.87
CA ASP A 81 28.70 0.67 -5.61
C ASP A 81 29.01 0.51 -4.12
N GLU A 82 28.24 1.13 -3.23
CA GLU A 82 28.38 1.01 -1.78
C GLU A 82 27.55 -0.14 -1.20
N VAL A 83 26.35 -0.38 -1.76
CA VAL A 83 25.34 -1.25 -1.13
C VAL A 83 25.15 -2.58 -1.84
N ALA A 84 25.44 -2.67 -3.14
CA ALA A 84 25.14 -3.83 -3.97
C ALA A 84 26.06 -3.96 -5.22
N ARG A 85 27.39 -3.98 -5.02
CA ARG A 85 28.41 -3.98 -6.09
C ARG A 85 28.21 -5.02 -7.20
N ASP A 86 27.65 -6.17 -6.85
CA ASP A 86 27.53 -7.31 -7.77
C ASP A 86 26.12 -7.44 -8.39
N VAL A 87 25.25 -6.44 -8.18
CA VAL A 87 23.86 -6.46 -8.64
C VAL A 87 23.62 -5.30 -9.61
N GLY A 88 23.13 -5.59 -10.81
CA GLY A 88 22.75 -4.54 -11.77
C GLY A 88 21.60 -3.67 -11.24
N VAL A 89 21.55 -2.40 -11.65
CA VAL A 89 20.60 -1.38 -11.14
C VAL A 89 19.14 -1.87 -11.16
N ALA A 90 18.66 -2.34 -12.31
CA ALA A 90 17.31 -2.87 -12.45
C ALA A 90 17.05 -4.07 -11.52
N ALA A 91 18.04 -4.96 -11.36
CA ALA A 91 17.92 -6.11 -10.48
C ALA A 91 17.85 -5.69 -9.01
N TYR A 92 18.65 -4.69 -8.59
CA TYR A 92 18.60 -4.13 -7.25
C TYR A 92 17.21 -3.57 -6.94
N PHE A 93 16.70 -2.65 -7.77
CA PHE A 93 15.39 -2.03 -7.50
C PHE A 93 14.25 -3.05 -7.56
N ASN A 94 14.31 -4.04 -8.46
CA ASN A 94 13.33 -5.14 -8.48
C ASN A 94 13.35 -5.94 -7.16
N LEU A 95 14.54 -6.25 -6.63
CA LEU A 95 14.68 -6.93 -5.34
C LEU A 95 14.15 -6.08 -4.19
N GLU A 96 14.48 -4.79 -4.14
CA GLU A 96 14.02 -3.89 -3.08
C GLU A 96 12.52 -3.63 -3.13
N ILE A 97 11.93 -3.47 -4.32
CA ILE A 97 10.47 -3.37 -4.48
C ILE A 97 9.80 -4.65 -3.96
N LYS A 98 10.28 -5.83 -4.36
CA LYS A 98 9.73 -7.11 -3.88
C LYS A 98 9.90 -7.29 -2.38
N ARG A 99 11.05 -6.91 -1.83
CA ARG A 99 11.33 -6.95 -0.39
C ARG A 99 10.41 -6.02 0.39
N LEU A 100 10.26 -4.79 -0.08
CA LEU A 100 9.38 -3.79 0.52
C LEU A 100 7.92 -4.28 0.54
N LEU A 101 7.41 -4.74 -0.61
CA LEU A 101 6.04 -5.24 -0.72
C LEU A 101 5.81 -6.52 0.10
N THR A 102 6.84 -7.36 0.25
CA THR A 102 6.78 -8.55 1.12
C THR A 102 6.69 -8.15 2.60
N ARG A 103 7.52 -7.19 3.05
CA ARG A 103 7.45 -6.67 4.43
C ARG A 103 6.13 -5.98 4.72
N LEU A 104 5.64 -5.17 3.78
CA LEU A 104 4.30 -4.60 3.82
C LEU A 104 3.24 -5.67 4.07
N HIS A 105 3.32 -6.81 3.38
CA HIS A 105 2.37 -7.90 3.61
C HIS A 105 2.53 -8.53 4.99
N MET A 106 3.75 -8.70 5.50
CA MET A 106 3.96 -9.19 6.87
C MET A 106 3.31 -8.27 7.92
N ASP A 107 3.37 -6.96 7.71
CA ASP A 107 2.89 -5.97 8.67
C ASP A 107 1.37 -5.73 8.56
N PHE A 108 0.82 -5.77 7.33
CA PHE A 108 -0.54 -5.31 7.05
C PHE A 108 -1.46 -6.35 6.44
N SER A 109 -0.98 -7.42 5.80
CA SER A 109 -1.92 -8.32 5.12
C SER A 109 -2.81 -9.02 6.17
N PRO A 110 -4.14 -8.92 6.07
CA PRO A 110 -5.05 -9.42 7.09
C PRO A 110 -5.25 -10.94 7.02
N VAL A 111 -4.85 -11.57 5.92
CA VAL A 111 -4.99 -13.01 5.66
C VAL A 111 -3.74 -13.44 4.89
N ALA A 112 -3.52 -14.73 4.65
CA ALA A 112 -2.57 -15.24 3.65
C ALA A 112 -2.95 -14.85 2.20
N ALA A 113 -3.17 -13.56 1.96
CA ALA A 113 -3.41 -12.90 0.70
C ALA A 113 -2.06 -12.53 0.08
N ALA A 114 -1.21 -13.52 -0.14
CA ALA A 114 0.08 -13.34 -0.79
C ALA A 114 0.11 -14.16 -2.09
N PRO A 115 0.41 -13.55 -3.24
CA PRO A 115 0.53 -14.29 -4.49
C PRO A 115 1.73 -15.24 -4.43
N ARG A 116 1.69 -16.27 -5.27
CA ARG A 116 2.72 -17.33 -5.28
C ARG A 116 4.14 -16.79 -5.42
N TRP A 117 4.35 -15.75 -6.24
CA TRP A 117 5.68 -15.17 -6.42
C TRP A 117 6.22 -14.60 -5.10
N MET A 118 5.35 -13.99 -4.28
CA MET A 118 5.72 -13.39 -3.00
C MET A 118 6.04 -14.45 -1.97
N LEU A 119 5.24 -15.53 -1.89
CA LEU A 119 5.55 -16.68 -1.04
C LEU A 119 6.88 -17.33 -1.42
N THR A 120 7.14 -17.47 -2.73
CA THR A 120 8.40 -18.02 -3.25
C THR A 120 9.58 -17.11 -2.93
N PHE A 121 9.38 -15.79 -3.09
CA PHE A 121 10.38 -14.78 -2.74
C PHE A 121 10.69 -14.82 -1.25
N ALA A 122 9.67 -14.75 -0.39
CA ALA A 122 9.81 -14.79 1.06
C ALA A 122 10.59 -16.02 1.52
N SER A 123 10.22 -17.21 1.02
CA SER A 123 10.93 -18.46 1.32
C SER A 123 12.41 -18.42 0.89
N ARG A 124 12.72 -17.87 -0.28
CA ARG A 124 14.11 -17.75 -0.78
C ARG A 124 14.97 -16.81 0.07
N TYR A 125 14.34 -15.84 0.74
CA TYR A 125 15.00 -14.84 1.56
C TYR A 125 14.76 -15.07 3.07
N GLU A 126 14.38 -16.29 3.46
CA GLU A 126 14.21 -16.70 4.86
C GLU A 126 13.21 -15.82 5.65
N LEU A 127 12.22 -15.27 4.94
CA LEU A 127 11.10 -14.55 5.54
C LEU A 127 9.94 -15.54 5.73
N ASP A 128 9.54 -15.77 6.98
CA ASP A 128 8.38 -16.61 7.30
C ASP A 128 7.05 -15.87 7.12
N LEU A 129 6.78 -15.44 5.88
CA LEU A 129 5.53 -14.77 5.52
C LEU A 129 4.32 -15.66 5.75
N ALA A 130 4.42 -16.95 5.40
CA ALA A 130 3.30 -17.87 5.55
C ALA A 130 2.94 -18.06 7.02
N GLY A 131 3.92 -18.35 7.89
CA GLY A 131 3.70 -18.49 9.32
C GLY A 131 3.13 -17.20 9.92
N ALA A 132 3.75 -16.05 9.62
CA ALA A 132 3.31 -14.75 10.11
C ALA A 132 1.85 -14.43 9.78
N LEU A 133 1.37 -14.80 8.58
CA LEU A 133 -0.01 -14.54 8.16
C LEU A 133 -1.03 -15.55 8.69
N THR A 134 -0.63 -16.82 8.85
CA THR A 134 -1.54 -17.87 9.35
C THR A 134 -1.71 -17.85 10.87
N SER A 135 -0.82 -17.20 11.61
CA SER A 135 -0.86 -17.13 13.07
C SER A 135 -1.62 -15.91 13.61
N LEU A 136 -2.17 -15.06 12.74
CA LEU A 136 -2.87 -13.85 13.17
C LEU A 136 -4.19 -14.19 13.86
N ASP A 137 -4.41 -13.62 15.04
CA ASP A 137 -5.71 -13.71 15.70
C ASP A 137 -6.78 -12.91 14.93
N PRO A 138 -8.07 -13.26 15.08
CA PRO A 138 -9.13 -12.62 14.30
C PRO A 138 -9.24 -11.10 14.45
N VAL A 139 -8.98 -10.56 15.64
CA VAL A 139 -9.02 -9.11 15.88
C VAL A 139 -7.92 -8.43 15.07
N GLU A 140 -6.72 -8.97 15.12
CA GLU A 140 -5.58 -8.45 14.38
C GLU A 140 -5.79 -8.50 12.86
N GLN A 141 -6.36 -9.58 12.33
CA GLN A 141 -6.75 -9.68 10.92
C GLN A 141 -7.68 -8.53 10.51
N VAL A 142 -8.70 -8.24 11.32
CA VAL A 142 -9.69 -7.19 11.02
C VAL A 142 -9.10 -5.78 11.18
N VAL A 143 -8.25 -5.53 12.19
CA VAL A 143 -7.59 -4.22 12.37
C VAL A 143 -6.60 -3.94 11.23
N ARG A 144 -5.94 -4.95 10.69
CA ARG A 144 -4.97 -4.78 9.60
C ARG A 144 -5.62 -4.49 8.24
N ALA A 145 -6.81 -5.05 7.99
CA ALA A 145 -7.45 -4.99 6.67
C ALA A 145 -7.66 -3.56 6.13
N PRO A 146 -8.19 -2.58 6.90
CA PRO A 146 -8.34 -1.19 6.45
C PRO A 146 -7.04 -0.55 5.94
N TYR A 147 -5.95 -0.70 6.70
CA TYR A 147 -4.67 -0.10 6.34
C TYR A 147 -4.04 -0.78 5.12
N TYR A 148 -4.17 -2.11 5.02
CA TYR A 148 -3.72 -2.86 3.85
C TYR A 148 -4.43 -2.40 2.57
N LEU A 149 -5.77 -2.27 2.61
CA LEU A 149 -6.55 -1.83 1.46
C LEU A 149 -6.20 -0.39 1.06
N ALA A 150 -6.12 0.51 2.04
CA ALA A 150 -5.71 1.89 1.78
C ALA A 150 -4.34 1.96 1.10
N LEU A 151 -3.37 1.21 1.63
CA LEU A 151 -2.02 1.17 1.12
C LEU A 151 -1.93 0.55 -0.28
N MET A 152 -2.59 -0.58 -0.51
CA MET A 152 -2.58 -1.23 -1.81
C MET A 152 -3.29 -0.41 -2.88
N ASN A 153 -4.35 0.32 -2.54
CA ASN A 153 -4.99 1.27 -3.45
C ASN A 153 -4.03 2.40 -3.88
N VAL A 154 -3.25 2.95 -2.94
CA VAL A 154 -2.22 3.97 -3.25
C VAL A 154 -1.11 3.39 -4.14
N VAL A 155 -0.61 2.20 -3.81
CA VAL A 155 0.44 1.52 -4.58
C VAL A 155 -0.04 1.19 -6.00
N ASP A 156 -1.25 0.64 -6.16
CA ASP A 156 -1.86 0.32 -7.46
C ASP A 156 -2.05 1.58 -8.30
N ALA A 157 -2.69 2.61 -7.74
CA ALA A 157 -2.93 3.87 -8.46
C ALA A 157 -1.63 4.54 -8.91
N PHE A 158 -0.61 4.56 -8.05
CA PHE A 158 0.69 5.11 -8.42
C PHE A 158 1.37 4.30 -9.53
N ALA A 159 1.43 2.98 -9.40
CA ALA A 159 2.08 2.12 -10.40
C ALA A 159 1.40 2.25 -11.78
N ARG A 160 0.06 2.24 -11.83
CA ARG A 160 -0.71 2.51 -13.07
C ARG A 160 -0.36 3.87 -13.66
N ARG A 161 -0.32 4.93 -12.84
CA ARG A 161 0.04 6.27 -13.29
C ARG A 161 1.43 6.32 -13.91
N MET A 162 2.39 5.55 -13.37
CA MET A 162 3.74 5.48 -13.94
C MET A 162 3.74 4.77 -15.31
N VAL A 163 2.93 3.72 -15.49
CA VAL A 163 2.73 3.08 -16.80
C VAL A 163 2.20 4.10 -17.80
N ASP A 164 1.15 4.84 -17.45
CA ASP A 164 0.53 5.83 -18.34
C ASP A 164 1.52 6.96 -18.70
N LEU A 165 2.22 7.50 -17.70
CA LEU A 165 3.19 8.58 -17.87
C LEU A 165 4.31 8.18 -18.84
N TYR A 166 4.92 7.00 -18.62
CA TYR A 166 6.08 6.58 -19.41
C TYR A 166 5.69 6.07 -20.79
N SER A 167 4.48 5.53 -20.96
CA SER A 167 3.92 5.21 -22.27
C SER A 167 3.74 6.47 -23.14
N GLN A 168 3.37 7.61 -22.52
CA GLN A 168 3.23 8.90 -23.23
C GLN A 168 4.56 9.59 -23.55
N ARG A 169 5.63 9.27 -22.82
CA ARG A 169 6.95 9.90 -23.00
C ARG A 169 7.82 9.27 -24.09
N GLU A 170 7.32 8.25 -24.79
CA GLU A 170 8.07 7.50 -25.81
C GLU A 170 9.41 6.92 -25.30
N SER A 171 9.50 6.62 -23.99
CA SER A 171 10.66 5.95 -23.40
C SER A 171 10.40 4.44 -23.34
N ASP A 172 10.73 3.72 -24.41
CA ASP A 172 10.40 2.29 -24.56
C ASP A 172 10.87 1.43 -23.37
N VAL A 173 12.07 1.68 -22.85
CA VAL A 173 12.65 0.90 -21.75
C VAL A 173 11.98 1.22 -20.42
N ALA A 174 11.76 2.50 -20.11
CA ALA A 174 11.11 2.89 -18.87
C ALA A 174 9.62 2.52 -18.88
N ALA A 175 8.94 2.61 -20.02
CA ALA A 175 7.57 2.13 -20.18
C ALA A 175 7.47 0.61 -19.98
N ALA A 176 8.42 -0.17 -20.55
CA ALA A 176 8.50 -1.61 -20.33
C ALA A 176 8.76 -1.96 -18.85
N MET A 177 9.64 -1.20 -18.18
CA MET A 177 9.92 -1.42 -16.76
C MET A 177 8.73 -1.06 -15.87
N ALA A 178 8.06 0.07 -16.13
CA ALA A 178 6.84 0.45 -15.41
C ALA A 178 5.75 -0.62 -15.59
N SER A 179 5.58 -1.12 -16.82
CA SER A 179 4.64 -2.20 -17.14
C SER A 179 4.99 -3.48 -16.42
N TYR A 180 6.28 -3.86 -16.38
CA TYR A 180 6.73 -5.03 -15.61
C TYR A 180 6.39 -4.90 -14.13
N VAL A 181 6.76 -3.77 -13.49
CA VAL A 181 6.46 -3.57 -12.07
C VAL A 181 4.95 -3.60 -11.84
N TYR A 182 4.17 -2.99 -12.72
CA TYR A 182 2.73 -2.98 -12.59
C TYR A 182 2.12 -4.39 -12.76
N TYR A 183 2.21 -4.99 -13.94
CA TYR A 183 1.51 -6.24 -14.26
C TYR A 183 2.08 -7.47 -13.56
N GLU A 184 3.40 -7.54 -13.34
CA GLU A 184 4.02 -8.74 -12.77
C GLU A 184 4.14 -8.68 -11.23
N ILE A 185 4.19 -7.47 -10.66
CA ILE A 185 4.43 -7.30 -9.21
C ILE A 185 3.20 -6.73 -8.52
N VAL A 186 2.68 -5.57 -8.95
CA VAL A 186 1.63 -4.84 -8.22
C VAL A 186 0.23 -5.40 -8.49
N GLU A 187 -0.14 -5.61 -9.75
CA GLU A 187 -1.47 -6.07 -10.15
C GLU A 187 -1.87 -7.39 -9.46
N PRO A 188 -1.00 -8.42 -9.33
CA PRO A 188 -1.33 -9.63 -8.60
C PRO A 188 -1.69 -9.37 -7.13
N LEU A 189 -1.09 -8.34 -6.52
CA LEU A 189 -1.40 -7.92 -5.15
C LEU A 189 -2.71 -7.14 -5.10
N ALA A 190 -2.86 -6.16 -6.00
CA ALA A 190 -4.03 -5.29 -6.09
C ALA A 190 -5.31 -6.05 -6.48
N SER A 191 -5.19 -7.16 -7.22
CA SER A 191 -6.32 -8.02 -7.58
C SER A 191 -7.09 -8.59 -6.38
N MET A 192 -6.48 -8.55 -5.19
CA MET A 192 -7.11 -8.96 -3.93
C MET A 192 -7.88 -7.85 -3.24
N VAL A 193 -7.68 -6.58 -3.61
CA VAL A 193 -8.29 -5.41 -2.97
C VAL A 193 -9.80 -5.39 -3.19
N LEU A 194 -10.26 -5.41 -4.44
CA LEU A 194 -11.68 -5.29 -4.77
C LEU A 194 -12.56 -6.40 -4.13
N PRO A 195 -12.18 -7.70 -4.17
CA PRO A 195 -12.94 -8.72 -3.46
C PRO A 195 -13.02 -8.48 -1.95
N LEU A 196 -11.94 -7.99 -1.33
CA LEU A 196 -11.92 -7.69 0.10
C LEU A 196 -12.82 -6.50 0.42
N GLU A 197 -12.76 -5.41 -0.36
CA GLU A 197 -13.62 -4.23 -0.19
C GLU A 197 -15.11 -4.61 -0.22
N VAL A 198 -15.54 -5.36 -1.23
CA VAL A 198 -16.96 -5.78 -1.35
C VAL A 198 -17.40 -6.64 -0.16
N LEU A 199 -16.56 -7.57 0.30
CA LEU A 199 -16.91 -8.44 1.42
C LEU A 199 -17.00 -7.69 2.74
N LEU A 200 -16.06 -6.77 2.93
CA LEU A 200 -16.03 -5.88 4.07
C LEU A 200 -17.29 -5.01 4.13
N GLU A 201 -17.70 -4.39 3.02
CA GLU A 201 -18.95 -3.63 2.92
C GLU A 201 -20.20 -4.49 3.24
N VAL A 202 -20.26 -5.72 2.71
CA VAL A 202 -21.39 -6.64 2.95
C VAL A 202 -21.48 -7.05 4.42
N GLU A 203 -20.37 -7.38 5.06
CA GLU A 203 -20.37 -7.78 6.47
C GLU A 203 -20.58 -6.56 7.40
N ALA A 204 -20.15 -5.35 7.01
CA ALA A 204 -20.48 -4.10 7.71
C ALA A 204 -22.00 -3.92 7.86
N GLY A 205 -22.73 -4.11 6.75
CA GLY A 205 -24.19 -3.95 6.69
C GLY A 205 -24.97 -4.97 7.51
N ARG A 206 -24.30 -6.00 8.07
CA ARG A 206 -24.92 -7.05 8.89
C ARG A 206 -24.91 -6.76 10.40
N GLY A 207 -24.41 -5.60 10.82
CA GLY A 207 -24.84 -4.96 12.07
C GLY A 207 -24.06 -5.29 13.34
N GLN A 208 -22.77 -4.95 13.39
CA GLN A 208 -22.04 -4.74 14.64
C GLN A 208 -21.50 -3.31 14.68
N ALA A 209 -21.98 -2.49 15.62
CA ALA A 209 -21.66 -1.05 15.70
C ALA A 209 -20.14 -0.74 15.73
N GLY A 210 -19.31 -1.64 16.26
CA GLY A 210 -17.84 -1.50 16.24
C GLY A 210 -17.18 -1.81 14.89
N LEU A 211 -17.76 -2.71 14.10
CA LEU A 211 -17.27 -3.00 12.74
C LEU A 211 -17.72 -1.91 11.76
N GLU A 212 -18.95 -1.40 11.90
CA GLU A 212 -19.42 -0.25 11.12
C GLU A 212 -18.51 0.98 11.34
N GLU A 213 -18.12 1.24 12.59
CA GLU A 213 -17.15 2.29 12.90
C GLU A 213 -15.78 2.02 12.25
N ALA A 214 -15.29 0.78 12.29
CA ALA A 214 -14.04 0.39 11.64
C ALA A 214 -14.01 0.73 10.14
N TYR A 215 -15.12 0.56 9.42
CA TYR A 215 -15.23 0.91 8.00
C TYR A 215 -15.27 2.40 7.73
N ARG A 216 -15.84 3.18 8.64
CA ARG A 216 -15.73 4.63 8.56
C ARG A 216 -14.28 5.08 8.74
N VAL A 217 -13.54 4.45 9.65
CA VAL A 217 -12.10 4.73 9.84
C VAL A 217 -11.28 4.28 8.63
N TYR A 218 -11.66 3.18 7.96
CA TYR A 218 -11.06 2.78 6.68
C TYR A 218 -11.14 3.91 5.63
N ALA A 219 -12.33 4.47 5.40
CA ALA A 219 -12.51 5.54 4.42
C ALA A 219 -11.65 6.77 4.76
N ASP A 220 -11.55 7.13 6.05
CA ASP A 220 -10.67 8.20 6.53
C ASP A 220 -9.18 7.87 6.33
N ALA A 221 -8.77 6.62 6.60
CA ALA A 221 -7.39 6.16 6.41
C ALA A 221 -6.96 6.23 4.95
N VAL A 222 -7.82 5.86 3.99
CA VAL A 222 -7.56 6.01 2.55
C VAL A 222 -7.28 7.47 2.20
N VAL A 223 -8.15 8.38 2.64
CA VAL A 223 -8.03 9.82 2.37
C VAL A 223 -6.72 10.37 2.95
N ARG A 224 -6.44 10.08 4.22
CA ARG A 224 -5.22 10.56 4.89
C ARG A 224 -3.95 10.00 4.24
N LEU A 225 -3.96 8.73 3.85
CA LEU A 225 -2.82 8.11 3.19
C LEU A 225 -2.56 8.71 1.80
N LEU A 226 -3.62 9.01 1.04
CA LEU A 226 -3.50 9.73 -0.23
C LEU A 226 -2.87 11.11 -0.03
N TYR A 227 -3.34 11.88 0.96
CA TYR A 227 -2.75 13.20 1.25
C TYR A 227 -1.27 13.11 1.61
N ARG A 228 -0.90 12.19 2.50
CA ARG A 228 0.48 12.02 2.95
C ARG A 228 1.42 11.52 1.85
N SER A 229 0.97 10.54 1.07
CA SER A 229 1.80 9.95 0.00
C SER A 229 2.03 10.90 -1.17
N VAL A 230 1.11 11.82 -1.44
CA VAL A 230 1.26 12.86 -2.49
C VAL A 230 2.00 14.11 -1.96
N GLY A 231 2.43 14.12 -0.69
CA GLY A 231 3.12 15.28 -0.10
C GLY A 231 2.20 16.48 0.13
N LEU A 232 0.87 16.27 0.11
CA LEU A 232 -0.12 17.27 0.48
C LEU A 232 -0.37 17.18 2.00
N ALA A 233 0.64 17.54 2.79
CA ALA A 233 0.45 17.66 4.24
C ALA A 233 -0.09 19.06 4.60
N ASP A 234 -1.18 19.05 5.36
CA ASP A 234 -1.86 20.13 6.11
C ASP A 234 -2.69 21.19 5.35
N GLY A 235 -3.84 20.74 4.82
CA GLY A 235 -5.02 21.59 4.61
C GLY A 235 -6.19 21.32 5.58
N GLY A 236 -5.98 20.43 6.57
CA GLY A 236 -7.05 19.82 7.37
C GLY A 236 -7.62 20.64 8.53
N GLU A 237 -7.00 21.77 8.90
CA GLU A 237 -7.53 22.64 9.98
C GLU A 237 -8.29 23.89 9.49
N ALA A 238 -8.37 24.16 8.17
CA ALA A 238 -9.03 25.37 7.68
C ALA A 238 -10.52 25.21 7.32
N ALA A 239 -11.07 24.00 7.26
CA ALA A 239 -12.44 23.76 6.79
C ALA A 239 -13.51 23.70 7.91
N GLY A 240 -13.12 23.69 9.18
CA GLY A 240 -14.04 23.52 10.32
C GLY A 240 -14.45 24.79 11.08
N ALA A 241 -13.78 25.93 10.88
CA ALA A 241 -13.95 27.13 11.72
C ALA A 241 -14.73 28.29 11.06
N ARG A 242 -15.55 28.01 10.02
CA ARG A 242 -16.45 29.02 9.43
C ARG A 242 -17.92 28.60 9.42
N HIS A 243 -18.39 27.85 10.40
CA HIS A 243 -19.83 27.71 10.67
C HIS A 243 -20.08 27.74 12.19
N GLY A 244 -20.15 28.94 12.74
CA GLY A 244 -20.58 29.16 14.12
C GLY A 244 -20.16 30.54 14.64
N ARG A 245 -21.17 31.36 14.99
CA ARG A 245 -21.12 32.77 15.44
C ARG A 245 -21.21 33.78 14.28
N GLY A 246 -22.29 34.54 14.11
CA GLY A 246 -23.48 34.66 14.94
C GLY A 246 -24.57 35.40 14.17
N ARG A 247 -25.79 34.92 14.31
CA ARG A 247 -26.99 35.69 14.06
C ARG A 247 -27.77 35.71 15.37
N ALA A 248 -28.26 36.91 15.70
CA ALA A 248 -29.24 37.26 16.73
C ALA A 248 -28.67 37.92 17.99
N GLU A 249 -28.75 39.25 18.02
CA GLU A 249 -29.52 40.08 18.96
C GLU A 249 -29.49 41.51 18.35
N ALA A 250 -30.55 42.06 17.74
CA ALA A 250 -31.88 42.43 18.21
C ALA A 250 -31.88 43.57 19.25
N ARG A 251 -32.42 44.73 18.79
CA ARG A 251 -33.07 45.82 19.53
C ARG A 251 -32.21 47.00 19.99
N GLY A 252 -32.65 48.19 19.58
CA GLY A 252 -32.11 49.52 19.86
C GLY A 252 -32.45 50.44 18.70
#